data_AF-A0A963W468-F1
#
_entry.id   AF-A0A963W468-F1
#
_cell.length_a   1.000
_cell.length_b   1.000
_cell.length_c   1.000
_cell.angle_alpha   90.00
_cell.angle_beta   90.00
_cell.angle_gamma   90.00
#
_symmetry.space_group_name_H-M   'P 1'
#
loop_
_entity.id
_entity.type
_entity.pdbx_description
1 polymer ?
#
loop_
_entity_poly.entity_id
_entity_poly.type
_entity_poly.pdbx_seq_one_letter_code
_entity_poly.pdbx_strand_id
1 'polypeptide(L)'
;MDAFEPIRSAAAALHQALVAKGVDPLNPLALVETAAADLDIELVWLPAGDPALKGARALYDDQSGSICCESNGDGSARALLVAHELGHARLHAGSATCSAADIDASRSTEAAPVGLQRVEDYGVRERRELQANVFGRELLLPRALARRLHIAQGLGATSITAQTGLPIPLVRQQLFDALLLPESELAAAEPAPAYVPRPDPSQDRAAAHRGSPFQLQAGPGTGKTRTLVKRVNSLVAEGIDPAAMLILTFSNRAAGELSERLSSALPGAVPKLWVGTFHAFGLDLVRRHHDRLGLSSNPTLFDRSDAIELLEEILPTLPLIHFRNLWDPAMVLRDVVAAISRAKDEMTDPARYRALALAMRDAAGIDEDRQVAAA
;
A
#
# COMPACT_ATOMS: atom_id res chain seq x y z
N MET A 1 -5.04 -17.43 -5.70
CA MET A 1 -5.21 -16.55 -6.88
C MET A 1 -4.33 -15.35 -6.66
N ASP A 2 -3.51 -14.98 -7.64
CA ASP A 2 -2.67 -13.78 -7.55
C ASP A 2 -3.58 -12.54 -7.42
N ALA A 3 -3.39 -11.77 -6.34
CA ALA A 3 -4.19 -10.57 -6.05
C ALA A 3 -4.00 -9.47 -7.11
N PHE A 4 -2.91 -9.52 -7.89
CA PHE A 4 -2.61 -8.58 -8.96
C PHE A 4 -3.13 -9.03 -10.33
N GLU A 5 -3.62 -10.27 -10.48
CA GLU A 5 -4.10 -10.80 -11.76
C GLU A 5 -5.24 -9.97 -12.38
N PRO A 6 -6.25 -9.46 -11.62
CA PRO A 6 -7.26 -8.57 -12.18
C PRO A 6 -6.68 -7.27 -12.74
N ILE A 7 -5.63 -6.73 -12.10
CA ILE A 7 -4.94 -5.51 -12.53
C ILE A 7 -4.18 -5.78 -13.82
N ARG A 8 -3.45 -6.90 -13.89
CA ARG A 8 -2.74 -7.33 -15.09
C ARG A 8 -3.72 -7.54 -16.25
N SER A 9 -4.84 -8.21 -16.00
CA SER A 9 -5.89 -8.45 -17.00
C SER A 9 -6.46 -7.14 -17.54
N ALA A 10 -6.73 -6.15 -16.68
CA ALA A 10 -7.25 -4.85 -17.10
C ALA A 10 -6.21 -4.06 -17.94
N ALA A 11 -4.95 -4.05 -17.53
CA ALA A 11 -3.86 -3.40 -18.26
C ALA A 11 -3.59 -4.05 -19.61
N ALA A 12 -3.57 -5.39 -19.66
CA ALA A 12 -3.40 -6.15 -20.89
C ALA A 12 -4.55 -5.95 -21.88
N ALA A 13 -5.80 -5.88 -21.38
CA ALA A 13 -6.96 -5.56 -22.21
C ALA A 13 -6.88 -4.15 -22.81
N LEU A 14 -6.43 -3.16 -22.03
CA LEU A 14 -6.17 -1.81 -22.53
C LEU A 14 -5.08 -1.82 -23.59
N HIS A 15 -3.95 -2.49 -23.35
CA HIS A 15 -2.88 -2.65 -24.34
C HIS A 15 -3.41 -3.25 -25.66
N GLN A 16 -4.17 -4.34 -25.58
CA GLN A 16 -4.75 -4.99 -26.76
C GLN A 16 -5.69 -4.05 -27.53
N ALA A 17 -6.50 -3.25 -26.84
CA ALA A 17 -7.37 -2.27 -27.47
C ALA A 17 -6.59 -1.17 -28.21
N LEU A 18 -5.47 -0.70 -27.64
CA LEU A 18 -4.60 0.29 -28.28
C LEU A 18 -3.90 -0.27 -29.52
N VAL A 19 -3.39 -1.51 -29.44
CA VAL A 19 -2.78 -2.20 -30.58
C VAL A 19 -3.82 -2.44 -31.69
N ALA A 20 -5.05 -2.79 -31.34
CA ALA A 20 -6.15 -2.93 -32.31
C ALA A 20 -6.50 -1.63 -33.03
N LYS A 21 -6.21 -0.46 -32.42
CA LYS A 21 -6.32 0.86 -33.05
C LYS A 21 -5.11 1.22 -33.94
N GLY A 22 -4.12 0.34 -34.03
CA GLY A 22 -2.93 0.53 -34.87
C GLY A 22 -1.73 1.16 -34.15
N VAL A 23 -1.78 1.28 -32.82
CA VAL A 23 -0.61 1.73 -32.04
C VAL A 23 0.45 0.61 -32.04
N ASP A 24 1.71 0.98 -32.28
CA ASP A 24 2.82 0.02 -32.26
C ASP A 24 3.04 -0.51 -30.83
N PRO A 25 2.91 -1.83 -30.58
CA PRO A 25 3.14 -2.42 -29.26
C PRO A 25 4.58 -2.30 -28.76
N LEU A 26 5.54 -1.95 -29.62
CA LEU A 26 6.95 -1.75 -29.26
C LEU A 26 7.29 -0.27 -29.01
N ASN A 27 6.31 0.64 -29.08
CA ASN A 27 6.49 2.06 -28.78
C ASN A 27 5.73 2.45 -27.49
N PRO A 28 6.39 2.35 -26.31
CA PRO A 28 5.80 2.69 -25.02
C PRO A 28 5.16 4.07 -24.95
N LEU A 29 5.78 5.08 -25.56
CA LEU A 29 5.29 6.45 -25.48
C LEU A 29 3.97 6.61 -26.25
N ALA A 30 3.90 6.06 -27.46
CA ALA A 30 2.68 6.09 -28.27
C ALA A 30 1.52 5.33 -27.60
N LEU A 31 1.81 4.23 -26.89
CA LEU A 31 0.82 3.49 -26.11
C LEU A 31 0.19 4.37 -25.03
N VAL A 32 1.00 5.04 -24.21
CA VAL A 32 0.47 5.83 -23.09
C VAL A 32 -0.17 7.15 -23.53
N GLU A 33 0.33 7.78 -24.59
CA GLU A 33 -0.27 9.00 -25.16
C GLU A 33 -1.67 8.69 -25.72
N THR A 34 -1.81 7.58 -26.45
CA THR A 34 -3.10 7.14 -26.96
C THR A 34 -4.03 6.70 -25.83
N ALA A 35 -3.51 6.02 -24.80
CA ALA A 35 -4.29 5.61 -23.64
C ALA A 35 -4.82 6.81 -22.84
N ALA A 36 -4.01 7.85 -22.64
CA ALA A 36 -4.43 9.07 -21.97
C ALA A 36 -5.52 9.80 -22.77
N ALA A 37 -5.34 9.92 -24.09
CA ALA A 37 -6.35 10.51 -24.97
C ALA A 37 -7.68 9.75 -24.95
N ASP A 38 -7.65 8.41 -24.96
CA ASP A 38 -8.86 7.57 -24.87
C ASP A 38 -9.61 7.72 -23.54
N LEU A 39 -8.91 8.14 -22.49
CA LEU A 39 -9.46 8.36 -21.15
C LEU A 39 -9.83 9.83 -20.89
N ASP A 40 -9.71 10.69 -21.90
CA ASP A 40 -9.89 12.15 -21.77
C ASP A 40 -8.97 12.76 -20.70
N ILE A 41 -7.73 12.24 -20.61
CA ILE A 41 -6.71 12.71 -19.68
C ILE A 41 -5.70 13.58 -20.42
N GLU A 42 -5.55 14.83 -19.98
CA GLU A 42 -4.56 15.76 -20.54
C GLU A 42 -3.15 15.43 -20.03
N LEU A 43 -2.18 15.26 -20.94
CA LEU A 43 -0.77 15.08 -20.58
C LEU A 43 -0.05 16.43 -20.57
N VAL A 44 0.46 16.82 -19.40
CA VAL A 44 1.17 18.08 -19.20
C VAL A 44 2.64 17.80 -18.87
N TRP A 45 3.54 18.24 -19.75
CA TRP A 45 4.99 18.06 -19.56
C TRP A 45 5.60 19.28 -18.89
N LEU A 46 6.26 19.07 -17.75
CA LEU A 46 6.80 20.13 -16.88
C LEU A 46 8.30 19.94 -16.64
N PRO A 47 9.08 21.01 -16.43
CA PRO A 47 10.47 20.89 -16.05
C PRO A 47 10.63 20.20 -14.69
N ALA A 48 11.76 19.51 -14.47
CA ALA A 48 12.03 18.87 -13.19
C ALA A 48 12.05 19.89 -12.04
N GLY A 49 11.36 19.55 -10.94
CA GLY A 49 11.20 20.43 -9.79
C GLY A 49 10.11 21.50 -9.93
N ASP A 50 9.27 21.44 -10.98
CA ASP A 50 8.14 22.35 -11.12
C ASP A 50 7.19 22.28 -9.90
N PRO A 51 6.74 23.42 -9.35
CA PRO A 51 5.82 23.45 -8.20
C PRO A 51 4.53 22.64 -8.40
N ALA A 52 4.03 22.54 -9.64
CA ALA A 52 2.83 21.76 -9.94
C ALA A 52 3.03 20.25 -9.73
N LEU A 53 4.26 19.75 -9.80
CA LEU A 53 4.60 18.36 -9.49
C LEU A 53 4.65 18.07 -7.98
N LYS A 54 4.60 19.09 -7.10
CA LYS A 54 4.60 18.92 -5.63
C LYS A 54 5.76 18.05 -5.11
N GLY A 55 6.93 18.12 -5.76
CA GLY A 55 8.10 17.32 -5.43
C GLY A 55 8.10 15.89 -6.00
N ALA A 56 7.09 15.54 -6.80
CA ALA A 56 7.00 14.30 -7.57
C ALA A 56 7.72 14.41 -8.92
N ARG A 57 7.83 13.26 -9.62
CA ARG A 57 8.21 13.22 -11.04
C ARG A 57 7.02 13.12 -11.98
N ALA A 58 5.90 12.62 -11.46
CA ALA A 58 4.63 12.54 -12.14
C ALA A 58 3.50 12.62 -11.12
N LEU A 59 2.34 13.11 -11.55
CA LEU A 59 1.17 13.31 -10.71
C LEU A 59 -0.10 13.22 -11.55
N TYR A 60 -0.97 12.27 -11.24
CA TYR A 60 -2.37 12.30 -11.68
C TYR A 60 -3.20 13.25 -10.80
N ASP A 61 -3.86 14.21 -11.44
CA ASP A 61 -4.85 15.07 -10.82
C ASP A 61 -6.26 14.76 -11.32
N ASP A 62 -7.05 14.14 -10.45
CA ASP A 62 -8.44 13.75 -10.68
C ASP A 62 -9.36 14.97 -10.90
N GLN A 63 -9.04 16.13 -10.31
CA GLN A 63 -9.89 17.32 -10.42
C GLN A 63 -9.80 17.99 -11.79
N SER A 64 -8.60 18.07 -12.35
CA SER A 64 -8.35 18.64 -13.67
C SER A 64 -8.43 17.61 -14.79
N GLY A 65 -8.41 16.31 -14.46
CA GLY A 65 -8.33 15.25 -15.46
C GLY A 65 -6.98 15.26 -16.19
N SER A 66 -5.89 15.58 -15.49
CA SER A 66 -4.57 15.73 -16.12
C SER A 66 -3.50 14.88 -15.45
N ILE A 67 -2.55 14.39 -16.23
CA ILE A 67 -1.30 13.81 -15.73
C ILE A 67 -0.18 14.81 -16.00
N CYS A 68 0.39 15.35 -14.92
CA CYS A 68 1.58 16.21 -14.97
C CYS A 68 2.83 15.33 -14.84
N CYS A 69 3.75 15.39 -15.80
CA CYS A 69 4.97 14.59 -15.82
C CYS A 69 6.21 15.45 -16.07
N GLU A 70 7.34 15.07 -15.48
CA GLU A 70 8.63 15.63 -15.85
C GLU A 70 8.91 15.44 -17.36
N SER A 71 9.33 16.51 -18.02
CA SER A 71 9.73 16.52 -19.43
C SER A 71 11.10 15.87 -19.65
N ASN A 72 11.86 15.62 -18.57
CA ASN A 72 13.21 15.08 -18.63
C ASN A 72 13.19 13.56 -18.86
N GLY A 73 14.13 13.07 -19.68
CA GLY A 73 14.31 11.65 -19.98
C GLY A 73 13.94 11.29 -21.42
N ASP A 74 14.29 10.05 -21.81
CA ASP A 74 13.91 9.53 -23.12
C ASP A 74 12.40 9.21 -23.20
N GLY A 75 11.93 8.81 -24.39
CA GLY A 75 10.51 8.49 -24.59
C GLY A 75 10.00 7.38 -23.67
N SER A 76 10.84 6.39 -23.37
CA SER A 76 10.46 5.23 -22.56
C SER A 76 10.44 5.56 -21.06
N ALA A 77 11.35 6.39 -20.56
CA ALA A 77 11.31 6.91 -19.20
C ALA A 77 10.05 7.75 -18.96
N ARG A 78 9.68 8.59 -19.93
CA ARG A 78 8.42 9.35 -19.92
C ARG A 78 7.20 8.43 -19.99
N ALA A 79 7.25 7.39 -20.82
CA ALA A 79 6.18 6.41 -20.90
C ALA A 79 5.93 5.70 -19.56
N LEU A 80 6.99 5.41 -18.80
CA LEU A 80 6.85 4.79 -17.48
C LEU A 80 6.15 5.67 -16.47
N LEU A 81 6.49 6.95 -16.44
CA LEU A 81 5.83 7.94 -15.59
C LEU A 81 4.33 7.97 -15.89
N VAL A 82 3.97 8.14 -17.17
CA VAL A 82 2.56 8.21 -17.58
C VAL A 82 1.84 6.87 -17.34
N ALA A 83 2.46 5.73 -17.64
CA ALA A 83 1.84 4.42 -17.43
C ALA A 83 1.54 4.13 -15.95
N HIS A 84 2.41 4.59 -15.04
CA HIS A 84 2.19 4.52 -13.61
C HIS A 84 1.00 5.39 -13.18
N GLU A 85 0.94 6.65 -13.63
CA GLU A 85 -0.16 7.57 -13.30
C GLU A 85 -1.50 7.14 -13.92
N LEU A 86 -1.49 6.55 -15.12
CA LEU A 86 -2.66 5.89 -15.71
C LEU A 86 -3.16 4.73 -14.83
N GLY A 87 -2.24 4.02 -14.17
CA GLY A 87 -2.58 3.03 -13.15
C GLY A 87 -3.32 3.64 -11.97
N HIS A 88 -2.87 4.80 -11.46
CA HIS A 88 -3.60 5.53 -10.42
C HIS A 88 -4.98 5.97 -10.89
N ALA A 89 -5.07 6.57 -12.07
CA ALA A 89 -6.33 7.03 -12.66
C ALA A 89 -7.34 5.89 -12.87
N ARG A 90 -6.88 4.69 -13.24
CA ARG A 90 -7.76 3.53 -13.49
C ARG A 90 -8.15 2.77 -12.23
N LEU A 91 -7.22 2.61 -11.29
CA LEU A 91 -7.40 1.70 -10.16
C LEU A 91 -7.88 2.41 -8.90
N HIS A 92 -7.44 3.64 -8.68
CA HIS A 92 -7.60 4.30 -7.39
C HIS A 92 -8.52 5.50 -7.48
N ALA A 93 -8.94 6.01 -6.32
CA ALA A 93 -9.74 7.23 -6.24
C ALA A 93 -8.92 8.39 -5.67
N GLY A 94 -9.13 9.59 -6.22
CA GLY A 94 -8.47 10.83 -5.85
C GLY A 94 -7.02 10.95 -6.31
N SER A 95 -6.53 12.19 -6.38
CA SER A 95 -5.16 12.55 -6.77
C SER A 95 -4.13 11.95 -5.79
N ALA A 96 -3.13 11.25 -6.33
CA ALA A 96 -2.05 10.64 -5.54
C ALA A 96 -0.77 11.47 -5.70
N THR A 97 -0.15 11.91 -4.60
CA THR A 97 1.16 12.59 -4.65
C THR A 97 2.28 11.56 -4.52
N CYS A 98 2.86 11.19 -5.66
CA CYS A 98 3.94 10.20 -5.75
C CYS A 98 5.31 10.85 -5.42
N SER A 99 6.24 10.09 -4.86
CA SER A 99 7.65 10.50 -4.75
C SER A 99 8.50 9.74 -5.78
N ALA A 100 9.71 10.20 -6.05
CA ALA A 100 10.61 9.52 -7.00
C ALA A 100 10.91 8.06 -6.61
N ALA A 101 10.82 7.71 -5.33
CA ALA A 101 11.01 6.34 -4.83
C ALA A 101 9.79 5.43 -5.04
N ASP A 102 8.60 6.01 -5.26
CA ASP A 102 7.35 5.24 -5.42
C ASP A 102 7.23 4.63 -6.83
N ILE A 103 7.91 5.23 -7.82
CA ILE A 103 7.92 4.80 -9.22
C ILE A 103 9.09 3.85 -9.47
N ASP A 104 8.95 2.60 -9.04
CA ASP A 104 9.89 1.52 -9.34
C ASP A 104 9.21 0.41 -10.15
N ALA A 105 9.47 0.42 -11.45
CA ALA A 105 8.96 -0.57 -12.39
C ALA A 105 9.67 -1.94 -12.32
N SER A 106 10.61 -2.12 -11.40
CA SER A 106 11.28 -3.40 -11.14
C SER A 106 10.88 -4.04 -9.82
N ARG A 107 10.18 -3.29 -8.95
CA ARG A 107 9.76 -3.76 -7.63
C ARG A 107 8.94 -5.06 -7.69
N SER A 108 9.30 -6.05 -6.88
CA SER A 108 8.57 -7.33 -6.79
C SER A 108 7.15 -7.15 -6.24
N THR A 109 6.23 -8.00 -6.68
CA THR A 109 4.88 -8.11 -6.10
C THR A 109 4.83 -8.98 -4.85
N GLU A 110 5.91 -9.71 -4.55
CA GLU A 110 6.01 -10.51 -3.33
C GLU A 110 6.39 -9.61 -2.15
N ALA A 111 5.59 -9.69 -1.08
CA ALA A 111 5.90 -8.98 0.16
C ALA A 111 7.16 -9.54 0.81
N ALA A 112 7.95 -8.67 1.45
CA ALA A 112 9.12 -9.09 2.20
C ALA A 112 8.74 -10.12 3.28
N PRO A 113 9.51 -11.22 3.42
CA PRO A 113 9.14 -12.32 4.31
C PRO A 113 9.17 -11.92 5.80
N VAL A 114 9.97 -10.93 6.19
CA VAL A 114 10.20 -10.51 7.59
C VAL A 114 10.57 -9.02 7.68
N GLY A 115 10.42 -8.42 8.86
CA GLY A 115 10.93 -7.08 9.19
C GLY A 115 9.94 -5.92 8.98
N LEU A 116 10.42 -4.68 9.20
CA LEU A 116 9.70 -3.42 8.96
C LEU A 116 9.15 -3.32 7.54
N GLN A 117 9.91 -3.81 6.57
CA GLN A 117 9.53 -3.82 5.17
C GLN A 117 8.24 -4.60 4.93
N ARG A 118 7.94 -5.63 5.74
CA ARG A 118 6.65 -6.35 5.71
C ARG A 118 5.48 -5.52 6.28
N VAL A 119 5.74 -4.55 7.16
CA VAL A 119 4.70 -3.64 7.67
C VAL A 119 4.45 -2.52 6.64
N GLU A 120 5.52 -2.04 6.01
CA GLU A 120 5.49 -1.06 4.92
C GLU A 120 4.80 -1.63 3.67
N ASP A 121 5.20 -2.81 3.18
CA ASP A 121 4.61 -3.50 2.02
C ASP A 121 3.08 -3.70 2.14
N TYR A 122 2.53 -3.66 3.36
CA TYR A 122 1.09 -3.79 3.65
C TYR A 122 0.36 -2.45 3.81
N GLY A 123 1.08 -1.33 3.82
CA GLY A 123 0.55 0.03 3.77
C GLY A 123 -0.38 0.22 2.58
N VAL A 124 -1.48 0.96 2.75
CA VAL A 124 -2.44 1.18 1.65
C VAL A 124 -1.81 2.00 0.52
N ARG A 125 -1.04 3.04 0.86
CA ARG A 125 -0.27 3.81 -0.14
C ARG A 125 0.67 2.89 -0.92
N GLU A 126 1.47 2.08 -0.22
CA GLU A 126 2.45 1.20 -0.84
C GLU A 126 1.82 0.14 -1.74
N ARG A 127 0.66 -0.40 -1.32
CA ARG A 127 -0.15 -1.24 -2.19
C ARG A 127 -0.67 -0.49 -3.41
N ARG A 128 -1.16 0.76 -3.25
CA ARG A 128 -1.59 1.58 -4.39
C ARG A 128 -0.45 1.82 -5.38
N GLU A 129 0.74 2.17 -4.89
CA GLU A 129 1.94 2.35 -5.72
C GLU A 129 2.33 1.05 -6.42
N LEU A 130 2.32 -0.08 -5.71
CA LEU A 130 2.62 -1.39 -6.29
C LEU A 130 1.58 -1.78 -7.35
N GLN A 131 0.30 -1.52 -7.10
CA GLN A 131 -0.78 -1.75 -8.07
C GLN A 131 -0.63 -0.88 -9.32
N ALA A 132 -0.30 0.41 -9.17
CA ALA A 132 -0.02 1.32 -10.27
C ALA A 132 1.23 0.88 -11.07
N ASN A 133 2.28 0.46 -10.37
CA ASN A 133 3.49 -0.08 -10.98
C ASN A 133 3.22 -1.37 -11.78
N VAL A 134 2.43 -2.30 -11.24
CA VAL A 134 2.04 -3.53 -11.97
C VAL A 134 1.20 -3.18 -13.19
N PHE A 135 0.22 -2.28 -13.05
CA PHE A 135 -0.60 -1.81 -14.16
C PHE A 135 0.27 -1.20 -15.28
N GLY A 136 1.18 -0.29 -14.93
CA GLY A 136 2.03 0.38 -15.90
C GLY A 136 2.94 -0.59 -16.66
N ARG A 137 3.58 -1.54 -15.96
CA ARG A 137 4.44 -2.54 -16.61
C ARG A 137 3.65 -3.45 -17.54
N GLU A 138 2.48 -3.91 -17.10
CA GLU A 138 1.63 -4.78 -17.91
C GLU A 138 1.02 -4.03 -19.10
N LEU A 139 0.74 -2.73 -18.98
CA LEU A 139 0.31 -1.88 -20.10
C LEU A 139 1.43 -1.70 -21.13
N LEU A 140 2.66 -1.48 -20.69
CA LEU A 140 3.80 -1.20 -21.59
C LEU A 140 4.38 -2.47 -22.22
N LEU A 141 4.45 -3.57 -21.48
CA LEU A 141 4.96 -4.85 -21.94
C LEU A 141 4.14 -5.99 -21.32
N PRO A 142 2.94 -6.30 -21.86
CA PRO A 142 2.11 -7.37 -21.32
C PRO A 142 2.85 -8.71 -21.29
N ARG A 143 2.57 -9.57 -20.31
CA ARG A 143 3.20 -10.89 -20.19
C ARG A 143 3.06 -11.73 -21.47
N ALA A 144 1.90 -11.64 -22.14
CA ALA A 144 1.66 -12.32 -23.40
C ALA A 144 2.59 -11.81 -24.52
N LEU A 145 2.84 -10.50 -24.59
CA LEU A 145 3.79 -9.90 -25.53
C LEU A 145 5.23 -10.30 -25.16
N ALA A 146 5.62 -10.19 -23.90
CA ALA A 146 6.94 -10.57 -23.40
C ALA A 146 7.26 -12.04 -23.70
N ARG A 147 6.30 -12.94 -23.44
CA ARG A 147 6.41 -14.38 -23.75
C ARG A 147 6.57 -14.62 -25.24
N ARG A 148 5.78 -13.94 -26.09
CA ARG A 148 5.89 -14.07 -27.55
C ARG A 148 7.25 -13.60 -28.07
N LEU A 149 7.75 -12.45 -27.60
CA LEU A 149 9.07 -11.95 -27.97
C LEU A 149 10.18 -12.92 -27.52
N HIS A 150 10.08 -13.47 -26.32
CA HIS A 150 11.12 -14.35 -25.77
C HIS A 150 11.08 -15.77 -26.35
N ILE A 151 9.93 -16.43 -26.27
CA ILE A 151 9.78 -17.83 -26.67
C ILE A 151 9.66 -17.98 -28.18
N ALA A 152 8.78 -17.20 -28.82
CA ALA A 152 8.51 -17.38 -30.25
C ALA A 152 9.55 -16.70 -31.16
N GLN A 153 10.13 -15.57 -30.71
CA GLN A 153 11.14 -14.83 -31.49
C GLN A 153 12.58 -15.01 -30.97
N GLY A 154 12.77 -15.73 -29.87
CA GLY A 154 14.10 -16.02 -29.33
C GLY A 154 14.83 -14.78 -28.76
N LEU A 155 14.12 -13.69 -28.46
CA LEU A 155 14.74 -12.45 -28.00
C LEU A 155 15.08 -12.52 -26.50
N GLY A 156 16.32 -12.19 -26.16
CA GLY A 156 16.73 -11.98 -24.77
C GLY A 156 16.24 -10.63 -24.21
N ALA A 157 16.31 -10.47 -22.89
CA ALA A 157 15.89 -9.23 -22.22
C ALA A 157 16.60 -7.97 -22.78
N THR A 158 17.89 -8.09 -23.14
CA THR A 158 18.67 -6.99 -23.75
C THR A 158 18.13 -6.62 -25.13
N SER A 159 17.74 -7.60 -25.95
CA SER A 159 17.18 -7.36 -27.29
C SER A 159 15.80 -6.72 -27.21
N ILE A 160 14.96 -7.17 -26.26
CA ILE A 160 13.63 -6.57 -26.01
C ILE A 160 13.79 -5.13 -25.51
N THR A 161 14.76 -4.88 -24.62
CA THR A 161 15.13 -3.53 -24.17
C THR A 161 15.52 -2.64 -25.35
N ALA A 162 16.37 -3.14 -26.26
CA ALA A 162 16.79 -2.38 -27.43
C ALA A 162 15.63 -2.05 -28.39
N GLN A 163 14.62 -2.92 -28.49
CA GLN A 163 13.45 -2.70 -29.35
C GLN A 163 12.41 -1.76 -28.74
N THR A 164 12.25 -1.78 -27.41
CA THR A 164 11.18 -1.04 -26.72
C THR A 164 11.67 0.23 -26.01
N GLY A 165 12.98 0.35 -25.77
CA GLY A 165 13.58 1.36 -24.90
C GLY A 165 13.25 1.20 -23.41
N LEU A 166 12.50 0.15 -23.01
CA LEU A 166 12.15 -0.06 -21.62
C LEU A 166 13.37 -0.48 -20.78
N PRO A 167 13.48 -0.07 -19.50
CA PRO A 167 14.60 -0.44 -18.64
C PRO A 167 14.77 -1.96 -18.52
N ILE A 168 16.02 -2.43 -18.59
CA ILE A 168 16.32 -3.86 -18.48
C ILE A 168 15.76 -4.54 -17.20
N PRO A 169 15.69 -3.88 -16.02
CA PRO A 169 15.08 -4.51 -14.84
C PRO A 169 13.59 -4.77 -15.03
N LEU A 170 12.86 -3.85 -15.66
CA LEU A 170 11.44 -4.01 -15.98
C LEU A 170 11.22 -5.16 -16.94
N VAL A 171 11.98 -5.20 -18.04
CA VAL A 171 11.87 -6.27 -19.04
C VAL A 171 12.15 -7.63 -18.40
N ARG A 172 13.16 -7.74 -17.54
CA ARG A 172 13.46 -8.96 -16.79
C ARG A 172 12.30 -9.35 -15.88
N GLN A 173 11.74 -8.41 -15.12
CA GLN A 173 10.59 -8.69 -14.26
C GLN A 173 9.40 -9.21 -15.06
N GLN A 174 9.03 -8.57 -16.17
CA GLN A 174 7.92 -9.05 -17.01
C GLN A 174 8.21 -10.39 -17.67
N LEU A 175 9.46 -10.70 -18.01
CA LEU A 175 9.83 -12.03 -18.48
C LEU A 175 9.69 -13.09 -17.38
N PHE A 176 10.12 -12.79 -16.15
CA PHE A 176 9.91 -13.70 -15.02
C PHE A 176 8.42 -13.94 -14.78
N ASP A 177 7.63 -12.86 -14.71
CA ASP A 177 6.18 -12.96 -14.54
C ASP A 177 5.53 -13.74 -15.68
N ALA A 178 5.98 -13.54 -16.93
CA ALA A 178 5.47 -14.25 -18.10
C ALA A 178 5.87 -15.74 -18.14
N LEU A 179 6.97 -16.14 -17.51
CA LEU A 179 7.44 -17.53 -17.53
C LEU A 179 7.00 -18.32 -16.29
N LEU A 180 6.85 -17.66 -15.14
CA LEU A 180 6.62 -18.30 -13.85
C LEU A 180 5.16 -18.25 -13.39
N LEU A 181 4.39 -17.27 -13.84
CA LEU A 181 2.97 -17.18 -13.49
C LEU A 181 2.11 -17.98 -14.49
N PRO A 182 1.02 -18.62 -14.03
CA PRO A 182 0.12 -19.36 -14.90
C PRO A 182 -0.47 -18.45 -15.99
N GLU A 183 -0.80 -19.03 -17.13
CA GLU A 183 -1.48 -18.27 -18.18
C GLU A 183 -2.85 -17.81 -17.67
N SER A 184 -3.06 -16.50 -17.73
CA SER A 184 -4.38 -15.93 -17.53
C SER A 184 -5.17 -16.22 -18.80
N GLU A 185 -6.05 -17.22 -18.75
CA GLU A 185 -7.06 -17.41 -19.79
C GLU A 185 -7.97 -16.17 -19.78
N LEU A 186 -7.65 -15.21 -20.66
CA LEU A 186 -8.56 -14.12 -21.00
C LEU A 186 -9.86 -14.78 -21.49
N ALA A 187 -10.89 -14.72 -20.64
CA ALA A 187 -12.28 -15.12 -20.91
C ALA A 187 -12.57 -16.63 -21.00
N ALA A 188 -12.76 -17.29 -19.84
CA ALA A 188 -13.78 -18.33 -19.65
C ALA A 188 -14.06 -18.68 -18.18
N ALA A 189 -13.69 -17.83 -17.20
CA ALA A 189 -14.25 -18.01 -15.88
C ALA A 189 -15.73 -17.61 -15.96
N GLU A 190 -16.62 -18.58 -16.21
CA GLU A 190 -18.00 -18.46 -15.78
C GLU A 190 -17.97 -17.86 -14.37
N PRO A 191 -18.69 -16.75 -14.10
CA PRO A 191 -18.68 -16.17 -12.77
C PRO A 191 -19.04 -17.31 -11.82
N ALA A 192 -18.06 -17.71 -10.99
CA ALA A 192 -18.26 -18.79 -10.04
C ALA A 192 -19.60 -18.52 -9.37
N PRO A 193 -20.55 -19.47 -9.39
CA PRO A 193 -21.95 -19.20 -9.10
C PRO A 193 -21.99 -18.35 -7.86
N ALA A 194 -22.42 -17.09 -8.02
CA ALA A 194 -22.30 -16.08 -6.99
C ALA A 194 -22.82 -16.74 -5.72
N TYR A 195 -21.94 -17.03 -4.77
CA TYR A 195 -22.33 -17.74 -3.58
C TYR A 195 -23.46 -16.91 -3.00
N VAL A 196 -24.70 -17.42 -3.05
CA VAL A 196 -25.86 -16.76 -2.48
C VAL A 196 -25.85 -17.22 -1.02
N PRO A 197 -25.25 -16.44 -0.10
CA PRO A 197 -25.28 -16.77 1.30
C PRO A 197 -26.72 -17.04 1.71
N ARG A 198 -26.99 -18.23 2.28
CA ARG A 198 -28.28 -18.56 2.89
C ARG A 198 -28.79 -17.34 3.68
N PRO A 199 -30.00 -16.85 3.41
CA PRO A 199 -30.52 -15.66 4.05
C PRO A 199 -30.51 -15.88 5.57
N ASP A 200 -29.97 -14.90 6.27
CA ASP A 200 -29.89 -14.87 7.72
C ASP A 200 -30.44 -13.50 8.11
N PRO A 201 -31.70 -13.42 8.58
CA PRO A 201 -32.34 -12.15 8.87
C PRO A 201 -31.56 -11.26 9.85
N SER A 202 -30.74 -11.85 10.72
CA SER A 202 -29.90 -11.10 11.65
C SER A 202 -28.69 -10.48 10.95
N GLN A 203 -28.02 -11.22 10.07
CA GLN A 203 -26.92 -10.71 9.26
C GLN A 203 -27.40 -9.70 8.23
N ASP A 204 -28.56 -9.93 7.63
CA ASP A 204 -29.15 -9.05 6.63
C ASP A 204 -29.55 -7.71 7.26
N ARG A 205 -30.12 -7.74 8.48
CA ARG A 205 -30.39 -6.52 9.26
C ARG A 205 -29.10 -5.76 9.61
N ALA A 206 -28.06 -6.46 10.04
CA ALA A 206 -26.77 -5.84 10.35
C ALA A 206 -26.10 -5.23 9.11
N ALA A 207 -26.18 -5.91 7.95
CA ALA A 207 -25.66 -5.41 6.69
C ALA A 207 -26.45 -4.19 6.17
N ALA A 208 -27.77 -4.19 6.35
CA ALA A 208 -28.66 -3.11 5.94
C ALA A 208 -28.67 -1.89 6.89
N HIS A 209 -28.04 -1.97 8.07
CA HIS A 209 -28.04 -0.85 9.03
C HIS A 209 -27.44 0.44 8.44
N ARG A 210 -28.09 1.59 8.63
CA ARG A 210 -27.64 2.92 8.16
C ARG A 210 -27.76 3.97 9.28
N GLY A 211 -27.04 5.08 9.15
CA GLY A 211 -27.10 6.19 10.09
C GLY A 211 -26.18 6.02 11.29
N SER A 212 -26.72 5.73 12.47
CA SER A 212 -25.98 5.76 13.74
C SER A 212 -24.90 4.68 13.85
N PRO A 213 -23.91 4.84 14.75
CA PRO A 213 -22.96 3.78 15.08
C PRO A 213 -23.67 2.47 15.44
N PHE A 214 -23.07 1.35 15.03
CA PHE A 214 -23.65 0.01 15.18
C PHE A 214 -22.61 -0.96 15.72
N GLN A 215 -22.92 -1.59 16.85
CA GLN A 215 -22.08 -2.63 17.44
C GLN A 215 -22.63 -4.02 17.07
N LEU A 216 -21.91 -4.74 16.20
CA LEU A 216 -22.24 -6.12 15.89
C LEU A 216 -21.61 -7.07 16.92
N GLN A 217 -22.41 -7.49 17.91
CA GLN A 217 -22.00 -8.53 18.86
C GLN A 217 -22.25 -9.91 18.26
N ALA A 218 -21.19 -10.70 18.09
CA ALA A 218 -21.26 -11.98 17.40
C ALA A 218 -20.22 -12.94 17.96
N GLY A 219 -20.61 -14.19 18.24
CA GLY A 219 -19.73 -15.24 18.75
C GLY A 219 -18.66 -15.67 17.72
N PRO A 220 -17.65 -16.45 18.11
CA PRO A 220 -16.72 -17.09 17.17
C PRO A 220 -17.49 -17.90 16.10
N GLY A 221 -17.02 -17.89 14.84
CA GLY A 221 -17.61 -18.71 13.76
C GLY A 221 -18.97 -18.25 13.20
N THR A 222 -19.61 -17.23 13.77
CA THR A 222 -20.97 -16.77 13.39
C THR A 222 -21.08 -15.97 12.08
N GLY A 223 -19.99 -15.86 11.32
CA GLY A 223 -20.00 -15.16 10.02
C GLY A 223 -19.89 -13.64 10.10
N LYS A 224 -19.18 -13.09 11.11
CA LYS A 224 -18.86 -11.64 11.21
C LYS A 224 -18.30 -11.05 9.91
N THR A 225 -17.28 -11.70 9.36
CA THR A 225 -16.64 -11.30 8.11
C THR A 225 -17.60 -11.33 6.92
N ARG A 226 -18.47 -12.36 6.85
CA ARG A 226 -19.51 -12.47 5.81
C ARG A 226 -20.53 -11.34 5.90
N THR A 227 -20.93 -10.97 7.12
CA THR A 227 -21.84 -9.85 7.37
C THR A 227 -21.20 -8.53 6.93
N LEU A 228 -19.91 -8.34 7.20
CA LEU A 228 -19.17 -7.17 6.75
C LEU A 228 -19.07 -7.07 5.22
N VAL A 229 -18.76 -8.17 4.53
CA VAL A 229 -18.74 -8.21 3.06
C VAL A 229 -20.11 -7.88 2.47
N LYS A 230 -21.19 -8.46 3.02
CA LYS A 230 -22.57 -8.12 2.65
C LYS A 230 -22.86 -6.63 2.82
N ARG A 231 -22.41 -6.03 3.92
CA ARG A 231 -22.57 -4.59 4.19
C ARG A 231 -21.89 -3.75 3.11
N VAL A 232 -20.63 -4.04 2.80
CA VAL A 232 -19.90 -3.29 1.77
C VAL A 232 -20.60 -3.41 0.42
N ASN A 233 -21.02 -4.61 0.03
CA ASN A 233 -21.78 -4.80 -1.21
C ASN A 233 -23.07 -3.99 -1.25
N SER A 234 -23.84 -4.00 -0.15
CA SER A 234 -25.06 -3.20 -0.03
C SER A 234 -24.80 -1.70 -0.16
N LEU A 235 -23.72 -1.18 0.42
CA LEU A 235 -23.35 0.24 0.30
C LEU A 235 -22.94 0.61 -1.13
N VAL A 236 -22.17 -0.25 -1.80
CA VAL A 236 -21.77 -0.05 -3.20
C VAL A 236 -22.99 -0.11 -4.13
N ALA A 237 -23.91 -1.05 -3.90
CA ALA A 237 -25.15 -1.17 -4.66
C ALA A 237 -26.07 0.06 -4.48
N GLU A 238 -25.97 0.75 -3.35
CA GLU A 238 -26.64 2.03 -3.08
C GLU A 238 -25.93 3.25 -3.71
N GLY A 239 -24.83 3.04 -4.43
CA GLY A 239 -24.06 4.10 -5.08
C GLY A 239 -23.07 4.82 -4.16
N ILE A 240 -22.79 4.29 -2.95
CA ILE A 240 -21.73 4.83 -2.10
C ILE A 240 -20.38 4.49 -2.73
N ASP A 241 -19.58 5.52 -2.98
CA ASP A 241 -18.23 5.36 -3.49
C ASP A 241 -17.38 4.49 -2.54
N PRO A 242 -16.80 3.36 -3.01
CA PRO A 242 -15.87 2.56 -2.22
C PRO A 242 -14.72 3.36 -1.61
N ALA A 243 -14.31 4.47 -2.25
CA ALA A 243 -13.27 5.36 -1.73
C ALA A 243 -13.63 6.05 -0.41
N ALA A 244 -14.92 6.19 -0.11
CA ALA A 244 -15.42 6.77 1.14
C ALA A 244 -15.45 5.77 2.30
N MET A 245 -15.07 4.50 2.07
CA MET A 245 -15.17 3.44 3.06
C MET A 245 -13.80 3.04 3.62
N LEU A 246 -13.75 2.88 4.96
CA LEU A 246 -12.56 2.51 5.73
C LEU A 246 -12.82 1.22 6.52
N ILE A 247 -11.97 0.21 6.32
CA ILE A 247 -12.04 -1.08 7.02
C ILE A 247 -10.72 -1.37 7.73
N LEU A 248 -10.79 -1.50 9.05
CA LEU A 248 -9.64 -1.71 9.93
C LEU A 248 -9.69 -3.07 10.61
N THR A 249 -8.54 -3.74 10.67
CA THR A 249 -8.35 -4.99 11.40
C THR A 249 -7.09 -4.94 12.28
N PHE A 250 -6.93 -5.91 13.18
CA PHE A 250 -5.75 -5.99 14.05
C PHE A 250 -4.53 -6.69 13.41
N SER A 251 -4.71 -7.48 12.36
CA SER A 251 -3.61 -8.26 11.76
C SER A 251 -3.59 -8.17 10.25
N ASN A 252 -2.37 -8.19 9.68
CA ASN A 252 -2.17 -8.18 8.22
C ASN A 252 -2.87 -9.37 7.55
N ARG A 253 -2.88 -10.54 8.22
CA ARG A 253 -3.60 -11.73 7.73
C ARG A 253 -5.10 -11.48 7.62
N ALA A 254 -5.72 -10.90 8.66
CA ALA A 254 -7.15 -10.61 8.62
C ALA A 254 -7.49 -9.55 7.56
N ALA A 255 -6.65 -8.52 7.42
CA ALA A 255 -6.78 -7.52 6.35
C ALA A 255 -6.69 -8.17 4.96
N GLY A 256 -5.70 -9.04 4.73
CA GLY A 256 -5.51 -9.77 3.48
C GLY A 256 -6.69 -10.69 3.14
N GLU A 257 -7.08 -11.56 4.07
CA GLU A 257 -8.24 -12.46 3.89
C GLU A 257 -9.54 -11.68 3.63
N LEU A 258 -9.73 -10.53 4.28
CA LEU A 258 -10.89 -9.67 4.05
C LEU A 258 -10.84 -9.00 2.69
N SER A 259 -9.66 -8.49 2.29
CA SER A 259 -9.44 -7.91 0.97
C SER A 259 -9.74 -8.93 -0.14
N GLU A 260 -9.26 -10.16 -0.02
CA GLU A 260 -9.54 -11.24 -0.98
C GLU A 260 -11.04 -11.53 -1.09
N ARG A 261 -11.75 -11.65 0.04
CA ARG A 261 -13.19 -11.90 0.06
C ARG A 261 -13.98 -10.76 -0.59
N LEU A 262 -13.55 -9.52 -0.36
CA LEU A 262 -14.15 -8.35 -1.00
C LEU A 262 -13.87 -8.36 -2.50
N SER A 263 -12.67 -8.78 -2.93
CA SER A 263 -12.30 -8.83 -4.35
C SER A 263 -13.14 -9.84 -5.11
N SER A 264 -13.42 -10.99 -4.48
CA SER A 264 -14.32 -11.99 -5.06
C SER A 264 -15.79 -11.54 -5.09
N ALA A 265 -16.24 -10.77 -4.09
CA ALA A 265 -17.63 -10.34 -3.99
C ALA A 265 -17.94 -9.10 -4.83
N LEU A 266 -16.96 -8.22 -5.05
CA LEU A 266 -17.10 -6.91 -5.69
C LEU A 266 -15.93 -6.67 -6.66
N PRO A 267 -15.90 -7.36 -7.82
CA PRO A 267 -14.90 -7.12 -8.84
C PRO A 267 -14.92 -5.64 -9.26
N GLY A 268 -13.79 -4.94 -9.11
CA GLY A 268 -13.65 -3.52 -9.49
C GLY A 268 -13.85 -2.49 -8.37
N ALA A 269 -14.50 -2.83 -7.25
CA ALA A 269 -14.66 -1.89 -6.12
C ALA A 269 -13.46 -1.90 -5.15
N VAL A 270 -12.76 -3.04 -5.03
CA VAL A 270 -11.69 -3.24 -4.04
C VAL A 270 -10.46 -2.35 -4.24
N PRO A 271 -9.99 -2.08 -5.47
CA PRO A 271 -8.86 -1.18 -5.67
C PRO A 271 -9.06 0.21 -5.04
N LYS A 272 -10.32 0.67 -4.95
CA LYS A 272 -10.69 1.96 -4.36
C LYS A 272 -10.93 1.92 -2.85
N LEU A 273 -11.14 0.74 -2.26
CA LEU A 273 -11.52 0.58 -0.86
C LEU A 273 -10.30 0.60 0.08
N TRP A 274 -10.35 1.37 1.16
CA TRP A 274 -9.29 1.32 2.18
C TRP A 274 -9.53 0.11 3.11
N VAL A 275 -8.69 -0.93 3.00
CA VAL A 275 -8.70 -2.11 3.88
C VAL A 275 -7.30 -2.36 4.42
N GLY A 276 -7.11 -2.36 5.74
CA GLY A 276 -5.78 -2.52 6.34
C GLY A 276 -5.79 -2.70 7.85
N THR A 277 -4.63 -2.53 8.47
CA THR A 277 -4.49 -2.54 9.93
C THR A 277 -4.53 -1.13 10.51
N PHE A 278 -4.78 -1.02 11.82
CA PHE A 278 -4.69 0.25 12.53
C PHE A 278 -3.32 0.92 12.36
N HIS A 279 -2.23 0.16 12.42
CA HIS A 279 -0.87 0.68 12.21
C HIS A 279 -0.66 1.22 10.80
N ALA A 280 -1.10 0.47 9.78
CA ALA A 280 -1.02 0.92 8.39
C ALA A 280 -1.82 2.20 8.15
N PHE A 281 -2.99 2.33 8.80
CA PHE A 281 -3.80 3.55 8.75
C PHE A 281 -3.12 4.73 9.44
N GLY A 282 -2.57 4.51 10.63
CA GLY A 282 -1.85 5.55 11.38
C GLY A 282 -0.66 6.08 10.58
N LEU A 283 0.15 5.19 9.99
CA LEU A 283 1.26 5.59 9.15
C LEU A 283 0.82 6.36 7.89
N ASP A 284 -0.25 5.92 7.24
CA ASP A 284 -0.82 6.59 6.08
C ASP A 284 -1.31 8.01 6.44
N LEU A 285 -1.94 8.20 7.60
CA LEU A 285 -2.29 9.52 8.12
C LEU A 285 -1.06 10.39 8.39
N VAL A 286 -0.02 9.82 9.01
CA VAL A 286 1.24 10.54 9.28
C VAL A 286 1.90 11.00 7.99
N ARG A 287 2.02 10.12 6.98
CA ARG A 287 2.59 10.47 5.67
C ARG A 287 1.78 11.56 4.97
N ARG A 288 0.44 11.47 5.02
CA ARG A 288 -0.48 12.45 4.41
C ARG A 288 -0.44 13.83 5.07
N HIS A 289 -0.12 13.90 6.36
CA HIS A 289 -0.09 15.15 7.13
C HIS A 289 1.28 15.41 7.76
N HIS A 290 2.35 14.93 7.13
CA HIS A 290 3.71 14.99 7.68
C HIS A 290 4.17 16.42 7.96
N ASP A 291 3.81 17.35 7.08
CA ASP A 291 4.06 18.79 7.16
C ASP A 291 3.50 19.39 8.44
N ARG A 292 2.26 19.04 8.79
CA ARG A 292 1.59 19.49 10.03
C ARG A 292 2.20 18.88 11.28
N LEU A 293 2.86 17.73 11.14
CA LEU A 293 3.54 17.02 12.22
C LEU A 293 5.02 17.41 12.34
N GLY A 294 5.56 18.21 11.41
CA GLY A 294 6.99 18.52 11.36
C GLY A 294 7.87 17.30 11.04
N LEU A 295 7.31 16.32 10.33
CA LEU A 295 7.98 15.08 9.93
C LEU A 295 8.34 15.11 8.44
N SER A 296 9.22 14.21 7.99
CA SER A 296 9.47 14.01 6.56
C SER A 296 8.26 13.32 5.89
N SER A 297 8.13 13.51 4.57
CA SER A 297 7.07 12.87 3.76
C SER A 297 7.13 11.35 3.76
N ASN A 298 8.31 10.79 4.06
CA ASN A 298 8.51 9.38 4.36
C ASN A 298 9.28 9.23 5.68
N PRO A 299 8.60 9.18 6.84
CA PRO A 299 9.25 9.08 8.13
C PRO A 299 9.86 7.69 8.32
N THR A 300 11.07 7.64 8.87
CA THR A 300 11.73 6.38 9.21
C THR A 300 10.95 5.67 10.32
N LEU A 301 10.64 4.40 10.08
CA LEU A 301 10.03 3.53 11.06
C LEU A 301 11.11 2.77 11.82
N PHE A 302 10.97 2.71 13.14
CA PHE A 302 11.89 1.98 14.01
C PHE A 302 11.22 0.69 14.46
N ASP A 303 11.91 -0.43 14.33
CA ASP A 303 11.56 -1.64 15.04
C ASP A 303 12.14 -1.65 16.45
N ARG A 304 11.93 -2.76 17.16
CA ARG A 304 12.41 -2.90 18.53
C ARG A 304 13.94 -2.87 18.61
N SER A 305 14.64 -3.41 17.62
CA SER A 305 16.10 -3.46 17.57
C SER A 305 16.64 -2.06 17.34
N ASP A 306 16.08 -1.33 16.37
CA ASP A 306 16.44 0.07 16.09
C ASP A 306 16.26 0.95 17.33
N ALA A 307 15.16 0.74 18.06
CA ALA A 307 14.90 1.47 19.30
C ALA A 307 15.91 1.14 20.41
N ILE A 308 16.38 -0.11 20.51
CA ILE A 308 17.40 -0.50 21.49
C ILE A 308 18.75 0.11 21.11
N GLU A 309 19.14 0.02 19.84
CA GLU A 309 20.39 0.59 19.32
C GLU A 309 20.45 2.09 19.56
N LEU A 310 19.37 2.81 19.26
CA LEU A 310 19.27 4.25 19.56
C LEU A 310 19.39 4.53 21.06
N LEU A 311 18.72 3.74 21.90
CA LEU A 311 18.81 3.92 23.35
C LEU A 311 20.23 3.64 23.87
N GLU A 312 20.92 2.66 23.31
CA GLU A 312 22.29 2.30 23.65
C GLU A 312 23.26 3.43 23.27
N GLU A 313 23.07 4.03 22.10
CA GLU A 313 23.86 5.18 21.63
C GLU A 313 23.72 6.39 22.56
N ILE A 314 22.49 6.70 22.99
CA ILE A 314 22.24 7.86 23.87
C ILE A 314 22.48 7.57 25.35
N LEU A 315 22.58 6.30 25.76
CA LEU A 315 22.72 5.88 27.16
C LEU A 315 23.83 6.63 27.91
N PRO A 316 25.04 6.85 27.35
CA PRO A 316 26.11 7.57 28.03
C PRO A 316 25.79 9.04 28.31
N THR A 317 24.81 9.62 27.62
CA THR A 317 24.40 11.02 27.76
C THR A 317 23.32 11.22 28.84
N LEU A 318 22.68 10.14 29.29
CA LEU A 318 21.59 10.21 30.24
C LEU A 318 22.11 10.38 31.68
N PRO A 319 21.50 11.25 32.51
CA PRO A 319 21.89 11.47 33.90
C PRO A 319 21.37 10.35 34.82
N LEU A 320 21.73 9.09 34.53
CA LEU A 320 21.30 7.92 35.29
C LEU A 320 22.18 7.75 36.54
N ILE A 321 21.52 7.55 37.69
CA ILE A 321 22.18 7.40 39.00
C ILE A 321 22.12 5.94 39.47
N HIS A 322 21.08 5.19 39.07
CA HIS A 322 20.85 3.81 39.47
C HIS A 322 20.87 2.88 38.27
N PHE A 323 21.72 1.84 38.32
CA PHE A 323 21.85 0.82 37.28
C PHE A 323 21.52 -0.54 37.87
N ARG A 324 20.52 -1.23 37.30
CA ARG A 324 20.16 -2.59 37.72
C ARG A 324 21.24 -3.62 37.35
N ASN A 325 21.92 -3.41 36.22
CA ASN A 325 23.07 -4.20 35.79
C ASN A 325 24.26 -3.28 35.57
N LEU A 326 25.29 -3.41 36.40
CA LEU A 326 26.53 -2.61 36.32
C LEU A 326 27.53 -3.14 35.29
N TRP A 327 27.43 -4.42 34.91
CA TRP A 327 28.37 -5.07 33.99
C TRP A 327 27.98 -4.85 32.53
N ASP A 328 26.67 -4.89 32.26
CA ASP A 328 26.11 -4.62 30.95
C ASP A 328 24.75 -3.90 31.09
N PRO A 329 24.77 -2.56 31.22
CA PRO A 329 23.56 -1.75 31.29
C PRO A 329 22.65 -1.89 30.07
N ALA A 330 23.19 -2.23 28.89
CA ALA A 330 22.43 -2.33 27.65
C ALA A 330 21.39 -3.47 27.69
N MET A 331 21.63 -4.52 28.48
CA MET A 331 20.69 -5.64 28.66
C MET A 331 19.30 -5.20 29.16
N VAL A 332 19.23 -4.09 29.91
CA VAL A 332 17.99 -3.57 30.52
C VAL A 332 17.20 -2.69 29.54
N LEU A 333 17.82 -2.25 28.44
CA LEU A 333 17.16 -1.36 27.47
C LEU A 333 15.91 -1.98 26.85
N ARG A 334 15.87 -3.31 26.71
CA ARG A 334 14.66 -4.03 26.27
C ARG A 334 13.45 -3.75 27.16
N ASP A 335 13.64 -3.71 28.46
CA ASP A 335 12.57 -3.45 29.43
C ASP A 335 12.17 -1.97 29.38
N VAL A 336 13.12 -1.06 29.18
CA VAL A 336 12.87 0.38 28.99
C VAL A 336 12.03 0.62 27.73
N VAL A 337 12.39 0.01 26.59
CA VAL A 337 11.60 0.10 25.35
C VAL A 337 10.18 -0.45 25.57
N ALA A 338 10.04 -1.56 26.30
CA ALA A 338 8.73 -2.12 26.62
C ALA A 338 7.89 -1.16 27.49
N ALA A 339 8.48 -0.51 28.48
CA ALA A 339 7.81 0.49 29.30
C ALA A 339 7.37 1.73 28.48
N ILE A 340 8.25 2.23 27.60
CA ILE A 340 7.92 3.33 26.67
C ILE A 340 6.76 2.94 25.75
N SER A 341 6.79 1.72 25.19
CA SER A 341 5.71 1.22 24.34
C SER A 341 4.38 1.21 25.08
N ARG A 342 4.36 0.72 26.32
CA ARG A 342 3.14 0.70 27.13
C ARG A 342 2.64 2.10 27.48
N ALA A 343 3.55 3.03 27.80
CA ALA A 343 3.19 4.42 28.02
C ALA A 343 2.52 5.03 26.78
N LYS A 344 3.04 4.73 25.58
CA LYS A 344 2.42 5.16 24.32
C LYS A 344 1.04 4.54 24.09
N ASP A 345 0.86 3.25 24.39
CA ASP A 345 -0.45 2.57 24.29
C ASP A 345 -1.50 3.22 25.22
N GLU A 346 -1.06 3.68 26.39
CA GLU A 346 -1.88 4.38 27.37
C GLU A 346 -1.96 5.90 27.12
N MET A 347 -1.48 6.38 25.95
CA MET A 347 -1.45 7.80 25.56
C MET A 347 -0.79 8.71 26.61
N THR A 348 0.22 8.18 27.29
CA THR A 348 0.95 8.85 28.37
C THR A 348 2.23 9.47 27.82
N ASP A 349 2.26 10.81 27.82
CA ASP A 349 3.44 11.59 27.41
C ASP A 349 4.56 11.56 28.49
N PRO A 350 5.77 12.03 28.18
CA PRO A 350 6.88 12.02 29.13
C PRO A 350 6.61 12.80 30.43
N ALA A 351 5.88 13.91 30.36
CA ALA A 351 5.57 14.73 31.52
C ALA A 351 4.61 14.01 32.48
N ARG A 352 3.58 13.37 31.91
CA ARG A 352 2.61 12.55 32.64
C ARG A 352 3.27 11.30 33.20
N TYR A 353 4.12 10.62 32.43
CA TYR A 353 4.87 9.46 32.90
C TYR A 353 5.73 9.81 34.11
N ARG A 354 6.45 10.94 34.04
CA ARG A 354 7.24 11.46 35.17
C ARG A 354 6.37 11.75 36.39
N ALA A 355 5.21 12.38 36.22
CA ALA A 355 4.30 12.65 37.33
C ALA A 355 3.79 11.37 38.01
N LEU A 356 3.47 10.34 37.22
CA LEU A 356 3.06 9.03 37.74
C LEU A 356 4.19 8.34 38.50
N ALA A 357 5.41 8.35 37.96
CA ALA A 357 6.60 7.80 38.62
C ALA A 357 6.87 8.50 39.97
N LEU A 358 6.80 9.83 40.01
CA LEU A 358 6.96 10.60 41.25
C LEU A 358 5.88 10.25 42.28
N ALA A 359 4.62 10.15 41.85
CA ALA A 359 3.52 9.77 42.73
C ALA A 359 3.68 8.34 43.29
N MET A 360 4.18 7.40 42.48
CA MET A 360 4.51 6.04 42.93
C MET A 360 5.61 6.05 43.99
N ARG A 361 6.65 6.87 43.79
CA ARG A 361 7.74 7.03 44.75
C ARG A 361 7.27 7.66 46.05
N ASP A 362 6.43 8.68 45.99
CA ASP A 362 5.89 9.33 47.19
C ASP A 362 4.96 8.36 47.97
N ALA A 363 4.22 7.50 47.26
CA ALA A 363 3.40 6.46 47.86
C ALA A 363 4.19 5.27 48.45
N ALA A 364 5.46 5.09 48.07
CA ALA A 364 6.31 4.02 48.58
C ALA A 364 6.64 4.18 50.09
N GLY A 365 6.53 5.40 50.64
CA GLY A 365 6.75 5.65 52.07
C GLY A 365 8.21 5.41 52.48
N ILE A 366 8.43 4.64 53.56
CA ILE A 366 9.75 4.27 54.13
C ILE A 366 10.17 2.83 53.82
N ASP A 367 9.39 2.14 52.98
CA ASP A 367 9.68 0.76 52.57
C ASP A 367 10.79 0.79 51.51
N GLU A 368 12.01 0.38 51.90
CA GLU A 368 13.21 0.40 51.04
C GLU A 368 12.98 -0.37 49.72
N ASP A 369 12.28 -1.50 49.76
CA ASP A 369 12.02 -2.29 48.55
C ASP A 369 11.06 -1.57 47.60
N ARG A 370 10.07 -0.85 48.14
CA ARG A 370 9.16 -0.02 47.34
C ARG A 370 9.82 1.26 46.83
N GLN A 371 10.74 1.84 47.60
CA GLN A 371 11.51 3.00 47.18
C GLN A 371 12.44 2.65 46.02
N VAL A 372 13.11 1.49 46.06
CA VAL A 372 13.97 0.99 44.97
C VAL A 372 13.15 0.65 43.72
N ALA A 373 11.93 0.14 43.87
CA ALA A 373 11.05 -0.15 42.73
C ALA A 373 10.46 1.10 42.05
N ALA A 374 10.38 2.22 42.78
CA ALA A 374 9.80 3.48 42.30
C ALA A 374 10.84 4.53 41.84
N ALA A 375 12.12 4.33 42.19
CA ALA A 375 13.27 5.10 41.71
C ALA A 375 13.73 4.61 40.34
#